data_AF-A0A7S0YZJ3-F1
#
_entry.id   AF-A0A7S0YZJ3-F1
#
_cell.length_a   1.000
_cell.length_b   1.000
_cell.length_c   1.000
_cell.angle_alpha   90.00
_cell.angle_beta   90.00
_cell.angle_gamma   90.00
#
_symmetry.space_group_name_H-M   'P 1'
#
loop_
_entity.id
_entity.type
_entity.pdbx_description
1 polymer ?
#
loop_
_entity_poly.entity_id
_entity_poly.type
_entity_poly.pdbx_seq_one_letter_code
_entity_poly.pdbx_strand_id
1 'polypeptide(L)'
;MLPDNMQTIQNSNPNHPRVRAQQERQAQQQQQQQKQQQQYAQPQKQAAPTANGSQPRMCGVGVVLVQVSGGAVCVKSVNKGGAAFASGQIVRGDVLYAIDGQKVLGWDVERVKPLILGPEGSKITMTFQRVGNLVHGKRGFDVTMTRVVIDDTAGQRMPAQRPFETASRA
;
A
#
# COMPACT_ATOMS: atom_id res chain seq x y z
N MET A 1 -22.19 -35.94 -67.50
CA MET A 1 -22.50 -36.96 -66.48
C MET A 1 -21.29 -37.10 -65.57
N LEU A 2 -21.52 -37.18 -64.26
CA LEU A 2 -20.62 -36.88 -63.14
C LEU A 2 -19.50 -37.93 -62.94
N PRO A 3 -18.35 -37.58 -62.33
CA PRO A 3 -17.32 -38.55 -61.97
C PRO A 3 -17.62 -39.28 -60.66
N ASP A 4 -17.33 -40.58 -60.66
CA ASP A 4 -17.33 -41.52 -59.54
C ASP A 4 -16.62 -40.97 -58.29
N ASN A 5 -17.36 -40.87 -57.19
CA ASN A 5 -16.78 -40.67 -55.87
C ASN A 5 -17.37 -41.69 -54.88
N MET A 6 -16.80 -42.90 -54.91
CA MET A 6 -16.96 -43.91 -53.86
C MET A 6 -15.57 -44.39 -53.41
N GLN A 7 -15.02 -43.79 -52.35
CA GLN A 7 -14.00 -44.43 -51.52
C GLN A 7 -14.29 -44.18 -50.03
N THR A 8 -15.08 -45.10 -49.49
CA THR A 8 -14.82 -45.93 -48.30
C THR A 8 -14.05 -45.31 -47.12
N ILE A 9 -14.76 -45.24 -46.00
CA ILE A 9 -14.29 -45.07 -44.63
C ILE A 9 -13.17 -46.07 -44.30
N GLN A 10 -11.98 -45.58 -43.91
CA GLN A 10 -11.04 -46.32 -43.05
C GLN A 10 -10.54 -45.41 -41.93
N ASN A 11 -11.37 -45.32 -40.91
CA ASN A 11 -10.99 -44.88 -39.58
C ASN A 11 -10.04 -45.92 -38.94
N SER A 12 -9.11 -45.42 -38.13
CA SER A 12 -8.48 -46.12 -37.00
C SER A 12 -7.54 -47.32 -37.27
N ASN A 13 -6.26 -47.03 -37.60
CA ASN A 13 -5.15 -47.83 -37.09
C ASN A 13 -4.37 -47.02 -36.02
N PRO A 14 -4.57 -47.30 -34.72
CA PRO A 14 -3.94 -46.56 -33.61
C PRO A 14 -2.43 -46.81 -33.44
N ASN A 15 -1.82 -47.72 -34.22
CA ASN A 15 -0.41 -48.08 -34.09
C ASN A 15 0.52 -47.44 -35.13
N HIS A 16 0.06 -46.47 -35.93
CA HIS A 16 0.91 -45.84 -36.94
C HIS A 16 1.91 -44.85 -36.27
N PRO A 17 3.24 -44.96 -36.53
CA PRO A 17 4.25 -44.12 -35.87
C PRO A 17 4.06 -42.61 -36.03
N ARG A 18 3.38 -42.15 -37.09
CA ARG A 18 3.05 -40.74 -37.32
C ARG A 18 1.97 -40.21 -36.37
N VAL A 19 1.01 -41.05 -35.99
CA VAL A 19 -0.09 -40.68 -35.07
C VAL A 19 0.43 -40.58 -33.64
N ARG A 20 1.28 -41.52 -33.21
CA ARG A 20 1.95 -41.46 -31.89
C ARG A 20 2.87 -40.25 -31.77
N ALA A 21 3.68 -39.95 -32.78
CA ALA A 21 4.54 -38.77 -32.77
C ALA A 21 3.74 -37.45 -32.75
N GLN A 22 2.52 -37.44 -33.29
CA GLN A 22 1.64 -36.27 -33.22
C GLN A 22 0.95 -36.15 -31.86
N GLN A 23 0.49 -37.25 -31.26
CA GLN A 23 -0.05 -37.27 -29.90
C GLN A 23 1.00 -36.95 -28.83
N GLU A 24 2.21 -37.48 -28.93
CA GLU A 24 3.31 -37.23 -27.99
C GLU A 24 3.75 -35.76 -28.02
N ARG A 25 3.84 -35.15 -29.22
CA ARG A 25 4.12 -33.71 -29.33
C ARG A 25 3.01 -32.86 -28.75
N GLN A 26 1.74 -33.22 -28.98
CA GLN A 26 0.61 -32.50 -28.39
C GLN A 26 0.58 -32.63 -26.85
N ALA A 27 0.84 -33.82 -26.32
CA ALA A 27 0.93 -34.07 -24.89
C ALA A 27 2.10 -33.32 -24.24
N GLN A 28 3.30 -33.34 -24.84
CA GLN A 28 4.45 -32.58 -24.35
C GLN A 28 4.18 -31.08 -24.35
N GLN A 29 3.55 -30.55 -25.41
CA GLN A 29 3.27 -29.12 -25.53
C GLN A 29 2.21 -28.65 -24.50
N GLN A 30 1.19 -29.47 -24.22
CA GLN A 30 0.24 -29.21 -23.12
C GLN A 30 0.92 -29.27 -21.76
N GLN A 31 1.78 -30.25 -21.53
CA GLN A 31 2.47 -30.40 -20.24
C GLN A 31 3.43 -29.22 -19.98
N GLN A 32 4.09 -28.70 -21.02
CA GLN A 32 4.95 -27.52 -20.94
C GLN A 32 4.15 -26.24 -20.64
N GLN A 33 2.98 -26.07 -21.27
CA GLN A 33 2.09 -24.93 -20.98
C GLN A 33 1.56 -24.97 -19.54
N GLN A 34 1.17 -26.15 -19.03
CA GLN A 34 0.74 -26.28 -17.63
C GLN A 34 1.87 -25.97 -16.64
N LYS A 35 3.10 -26.43 -16.91
CA LYS A 35 4.26 -26.08 -16.07
C LYS A 35 4.56 -24.59 -16.05
N GLN A 36 4.44 -23.88 -17.18
CA GLN A 36 4.58 -22.41 -17.19
C GLN A 36 3.49 -21.73 -16.37
N GLN A 37 2.21 -22.11 -16.52
CA GLN A 37 1.13 -21.49 -15.74
C GLN A 37 1.29 -21.72 -14.24
N GLN A 38 1.73 -22.92 -13.81
CA GLN A 38 2.01 -23.20 -12.40
C GLN A 38 3.24 -22.43 -11.89
N GLN A 39 4.24 -22.17 -12.72
CA GLN A 39 5.43 -21.41 -12.33
C GLN A 39 5.16 -19.90 -12.22
N TYR A 40 4.17 -19.37 -12.96
CA TYR A 40 3.69 -17.98 -12.82
C TYR A 40 2.68 -17.79 -11.68
N ALA A 41 2.09 -18.87 -11.16
CA ALA A 41 1.41 -18.84 -9.86
C ALA A 41 2.47 -18.75 -8.76
N GLN A 42 2.95 -17.53 -8.50
CA GLN A 42 3.87 -17.26 -7.41
C GLN A 42 3.31 -17.89 -6.12
N PRO A 43 4.13 -18.62 -5.34
CA PRO A 43 3.89 -18.64 -3.91
C PRO A 43 4.13 -17.20 -3.47
N GLN A 44 3.04 -16.42 -3.40
CA GLN A 44 2.99 -15.40 -2.38
C GLN A 44 3.25 -16.17 -1.10
N LYS A 45 4.51 -16.16 -0.63
CA LYS A 45 4.83 -16.29 0.77
C LYS A 45 4.11 -15.13 1.44
N GLN A 46 2.82 -15.35 1.61
CA GLN A 46 1.97 -14.72 2.56
C GLN A 46 2.68 -15.06 3.87
N ALA A 47 3.51 -14.14 4.34
CA ALA A 47 3.59 -13.91 5.76
C ALA A 47 2.13 -13.71 6.16
N ALA A 48 1.50 -14.80 6.60
CA ALA A 48 0.18 -14.74 7.19
C ALA A 48 0.31 -13.70 8.32
N PRO A 49 -0.43 -12.58 8.30
CA PRO A 49 -0.87 -12.05 9.56
C PRO A 49 -1.81 -13.12 10.09
N THR A 50 -1.27 -13.85 11.08
CA THR A 50 -2.01 -14.60 12.07
C THR A 50 -3.43 -14.07 12.21
N ALA A 51 -4.38 -14.93 11.89
CA ALA A 51 -5.80 -14.88 12.25
C ALA A 51 -6.27 -13.58 12.90
N ASN A 52 -6.88 -12.70 12.11
CA ASN A 52 -8.16 -12.05 12.42
C ASN A 52 -8.57 -11.19 11.21
N GLY A 53 -9.85 -11.22 10.84
CA GLY A 53 -10.41 -10.51 9.69
C GLY A 53 -10.45 -8.98 9.85
N SER A 54 -9.35 -8.35 10.19
CA SER A 54 -9.19 -6.90 10.15
C SER A 54 -8.47 -6.53 8.86
N GLN A 55 -9.21 -6.00 7.88
CA GLN A 55 -8.64 -5.28 6.74
C GLN A 55 -7.58 -4.28 7.27
N PRO A 56 -6.41 -4.13 6.62
CA PRO A 56 -5.39 -3.19 7.09
C PRO A 56 -6.04 -1.82 7.21
N ARG A 57 -6.12 -1.31 8.44
CA ARG A 57 -6.75 -0.01 8.70
C ARG A 57 -5.93 1.05 7.98
N MET A 58 -6.57 1.76 7.05
CA MET A 58 -5.95 2.88 6.38
C MET A 58 -5.92 4.05 7.34
N CYS A 59 -4.73 4.58 7.61
CA CYS A 59 -4.54 5.75 8.45
C CYS A 59 -3.55 6.73 7.83
N GLY A 60 -3.55 7.95 8.33
CA GLY A 60 -2.62 8.99 7.91
C GLY A 60 -1.49 9.19 8.94
N VAL A 61 -0.84 10.35 8.85
CA VAL A 61 0.19 10.78 9.82
C VAL A 61 -0.33 11.82 10.83
N GLY A 62 -1.59 12.24 10.73
CA GLY A 62 -2.16 13.23 11.63
C GLY A 62 -1.72 14.67 11.34
N VAL A 63 -1.59 15.04 10.07
CA VAL A 63 -1.28 16.41 9.65
C VAL A 63 -2.48 17.02 8.92
N VAL A 64 -2.78 18.27 9.23
CA VAL A 64 -3.80 19.06 8.52
C VAL A 64 -3.08 19.95 7.52
N LEU A 65 -3.29 19.67 6.24
CA LEU A 65 -2.72 20.42 5.14
C LEU A 65 -3.75 21.36 4.53
N VAL A 66 -3.29 22.53 4.09
CA VAL A 66 -4.09 23.47 3.30
C VAL A 66 -3.31 23.92 2.09
N GLN A 67 -4.04 24.18 1.01
CA GLN A 67 -3.47 24.80 -0.18
C GLN A 67 -3.45 26.32 0.01
N VAL A 68 -2.33 26.94 -0.32
CA VAL A 68 -2.17 28.41 -0.31
C VAL A 68 -2.22 28.97 -1.71
N SER A 69 -2.46 30.29 -1.81
CA SER A 69 -2.34 31.05 -3.05
C SER A 69 -0.94 30.83 -3.66
N GLY A 70 -0.90 30.22 -4.84
CA GLY A 70 0.34 29.76 -5.50
C GLY A 70 0.45 28.24 -5.65
N GLY A 71 -0.56 27.48 -5.21
CA GLY A 71 -0.65 26.03 -5.43
C GLY A 71 0.23 25.18 -4.51
N ALA A 72 0.99 25.81 -3.61
CA ALA A 72 1.75 25.09 -2.59
C ALA A 72 0.82 24.57 -1.49
N VAL A 73 1.19 23.42 -0.91
CA VAL A 73 0.49 22.81 0.21
C VAL A 73 1.30 23.04 1.47
N CYS A 74 0.69 23.60 2.51
CA CYS A 74 1.36 23.89 3.77
C CYS A 74 0.64 23.28 4.97
N VAL A 75 1.37 23.13 6.07
CA VAL A 75 0.86 22.59 7.33
C VAL A 75 0.05 23.67 8.04
N LYS A 76 -1.26 23.44 8.16
CA LYS A 76 -2.17 24.28 8.96
C LYS A 76 -2.08 23.92 10.44
N SER A 77 -2.08 22.65 10.76
CA SER A 77 -1.99 22.13 12.13
C SER A 77 -1.57 20.67 12.14
N VAL A 78 -1.21 20.17 13.31
CA VAL A 78 -0.84 18.78 13.54
C VAL A 78 -1.75 18.22 14.62
N ASN A 79 -2.31 17.03 14.40
CA ASN A 79 -3.23 16.38 15.32
C ASN A 79 -2.43 15.74 16.46
N LYS A 80 -2.80 16.08 17.71
CA LYS A 80 -2.22 15.47 18.91
C LYS A 80 -2.47 13.96 18.89
N GLY A 81 -1.44 13.19 19.22
CA GLY A 81 -1.48 11.72 19.14
C GLY A 81 -1.19 11.15 17.74
N GLY A 82 -1.09 11.98 16.70
CA GLY A 82 -0.64 11.57 15.37
C GLY A 82 0.87 11.40 15.28
N ALA A 83 1.32 10.68 14.25
CA ALA A 83 2.74 10.51 13.97
C ALA A 83 3.45 11.86 13.80
N ALA A 84 2.85 12.77 13.02
CA ALA A 84 3.33 14.12 12.76
C ALA A 84 3.56 14.93 14.06
N PHE A 85 2.74 14.70 15.09
CA PHE A 85 2.92 15.33 16.39
C PHE A 85 4.07 14.69 17.17
N ALA A 86 4.16 13.36 17.14
CA ALA A 86 5.20 12.60 17.83
C ALA A 86 6.62 12.91 17.31
N SER A 87 6.79 13.31 16.04
CA SER A 87 8.12 13.73 15.58
C SER A 87 8.58 15.06 16.15
N GLY A 88 7.66 15.97 16.50
CA GLY A 88 7.97 17.31 16.98
C GLY A 88 8.71 18.22 15.99
N GLN A 89 9.00 17.73 14.78
CA GLN A 89 9.80 18.45 13.78
C GLN A 89 8.94 19.33 12.85
N ILE A 90 7.68 18.94 12.67
CA ILE A 90 6.73 19.59 11.76
C ILE A 90 5.98 20.68 12.52
N VAL A 91 5.99 21.91 12.00
CA VAL A 91 5.29 23.04 12.59
C VAL A 91 4.33 23.68 11.60
N ARG A 92 3.37 24.46 12.12
CA ARG A 92 2.46 25.25 11.30
C ARG A 92 3.25 26.20 10.40
N GLY A 93 2.89 26.24 9.12
CA GLY A 93 3.55 27.07 8.10
C GLY A 93 4.64 26.35 7.30
N ASP A 94 5.04 25.13 7.70
CA ASP A 94 5.94 24.33 6.88
C ASP A 94 5.28 23.96 5.54
N VAL A 95 6.04 24.09 4.44
CA VAL A 95 5.55 23.80 3.09
C VAL A 95 5.94 22.38 2.71
N LEU A 96 4.98 21.59 2.25
CA LEU A 96 5.23 20.24 1.77
C LEU A 96 5.91 20.29 0.40
N TYR A 97 7.12 19.72 0.32
CA TYR A 97 7.93 19.70 -0.89
C TYR A 97 7.89 18.34 -1.59
N ALA A 98 8.03 17.25 -0.83
CA ALA A 98 8.04 15.89 -1.36
C ALA A 98 7.43 14.86 -0.38
N ILE A 99 6.94 13.75 -0.93
CA ILE A 99 6.49 12.56 -0.20
C ILE A 99 7.17 11.34 -0.81
N ASP A 100 7.81 10.52 0.00
CA ASP A 100 8.58 9.32 -0.37
C ASP A 100 9.55 9.59 -1.53
N GLY A 101 10.20 10.76 -1.51
CA GLY A 101 11.13 11.23 -2.55
C GLY A 101 10.44 11.82 -3.79
N GLN A 102 9.12 11.72 -3.92
CA GLN A 102 8.37 12.31 -5.02
C GLN A 102 8.03 13.77 -4.73
N LYS A 103 8.51 14.67 -5.57
CA LYS A 103 8.20 16.10 -5.46
C LYS A 103 6.71 16.36 -5.72
N VAL A 104 6.01 16.85 -4.70
CA VAL A 104 4.57 17.17 -4.74
C VAL A 104 4.30 18.67 -4.63
N LEU A 105 5.35 19.50 -4.69
CA LEU A 105 5.20 20.95 -4.72
C LEU A 105 4.34 21.39 -5.90
N GLY A 106 3.28 22.16 -5.63
CA GLY A 106 2.33 22.61 -6.65
C GLY A 106 1.17 21.65 -6.91
N TRP A 107 1.12 20.51 -6.21
CA TRP A 107 0.00 19.57 -6.33
C TRP A 107 -1.16 19.98 -5.43
N ASP A 108 -2.37 19.72 -5.88
CA ASP A 108 -3.57 19.93 -5.07
C ASP A 108 -3.63 18.96 -3.89
N VAL A 109 -4.26 19.41 -2.80
CA VAL A 109 -4.42 18.60 -1.59
C VAL A 109 -5.11 17.27 -1.91
N GLU A 110 -6.03 17.23 -2.88
CA GLU A 110 -6.73 16.01 -3.31
C GLU A 110 -5.79 14.96 -3.91
N ARG A 111 -4.74 15.36 -4.62
CA ARG A 111 -3.72 14.45 -5.15
C ARG A 111 -2.72 14.00 -4.08
N VAL A 112 -2.48 14.85 -3.09
CA VAL A 112 -1.53 14.59 -2.00
C VAL A 112 -2.13 13.66 -0.93
N LYS A 113 -3.41 13.83 -0.60
CA LYS A 113 -4.16 13.01 0.37
C LYS A 113 -3.92 11.50 0.22
N PRO A 114 -4.10 10.88 -0.96
CA PRO A 114 -3.93 9.44 -1.12
C PRO A 114 -2.47 8.96 -0.95
N LEU A 115 -1.47 9.85 -1.09
CA LEU A 115 -0.06 9.50 -0.83
C LEU A 115 0.24 9.46 0.67
N ILE A 116 -0.44 10.32 1.44
CA ILE A 116 -0.28 10.38 2.89
C ILE A 116 -1.03 9.22 3.56
N LEU A 117 -2.20 8.87 3.05
CA LEU A 117 -2.96 7.72 3.53
C LEU A 117 -2.28 6.41 3.13
N GLY A 118 -2.20 5.48 4.07
CA GLY A 118 -1.65 4.16 3.82
C GLY A 118 -1.92 3.20 4.98
N PRO A 119 -1.38 1.98 4.90
CA PRO A 119 -1.60 0.97 5.94
C PRO A 119 -1.08 1.44 7.29
N GLU A 120 -1.80 1.15 8.37
CA GLU A 120 -1.32 1.28 9.75
C GLU A 120 0.05 0.62 9.93
N GLY A 121 0.97 1.31 10.61
CA GLY A 121 2.33 0.82 10.85
C GLY A 121 3.29 0.96 9.66
N SER A 122 2.82 1.40 8.49
CA SER A 122 3.71 1.67 7.36
C SER A 122 4.51 2.97 7.55
N LYS A 123 5.72 3.01 7.00
CA LYS A 123 6.58 4.20 7.05
C LYS A 123 6.27 5.13 5.86
N ILE A 124 6.42 6.42 6.09
CA ILE A 124 6.32 7.48 5.09
C ILE A 124 7.40 8.51 5.36
N THR A 125 8.08 8.96 4.31
CA THR A 125 9.08 10.03 4.42
C THR A 125 8.54 11.28 3.76
N MET A 126 8.39 12.37 4.49
CA MET A 126 7.89 13.64 3.95
C MET A 126 8.97 14.71 4.06
N THR A 127 9.24 15.40 2.96
CA THR A 127 10.17 16.54 2.92
C THR A 127 9.40 17.82 3.07
N PHE A 128 9.75 18.60 4.10
CA PHE A 128 9.17 19.90 4.36
C PHE A 128 10.21 21.01 4.12
N GLN A 129 9.73 22.18 3.72
CA GLN A 129 10.52 23.38 3.59
C GLN A 129 9.97 24.44 4.54
N ARG A 130 10.80 24.85 5.50
CA ARG A 130 10.44 25.93 6.43
C ARG A 130 10.69 27.27 5.77
N VAL A 131 9.63 28.05 5.58
CA VAL A 131 9.70 29.38 4.96
C VAL A 131 9.51 30.43 6.04
N GLY A 132 10.53 31.25 6.30
CA GLY A 132 10.46 32.33 7.27
C GLY A 132 11.79 33.04 7.50
N ASN A 133 11.74 34.24 8.08
CA ASN A 133 12.90 35.10 8.36
C ASN A 133 13.87 34.53 9.42
N LEU A 134 13.54 33.38 10.02
CA LEU A 134 14.33 32.72 11.08
C LEU A 134 15.33 31.69 10.53
N VAL A 135 15.33 31.42 9.22
CA VAL A 135 16.27 30.50 8.60
C VAL A 135 16.99 31.23 7.47
N HIS A 136 18.28 31.52 7.66
CA HIS A 136 19.16 31.91 6.57
C HIS A 136 19.28 30.72 5.60
N GLY A 137 18.38 30.65 4.62
CA GLY A 137 18.40 29.67 3.55
C GLY A 137 17.20 28.73 3.50
N LYS A 138 16.91 28.24 2.29
CA LYS A 138 15.91 27.21 1.98
C LYS A 138 16.35 25.84 2.53
N ARG A 139 16.38 25.64 3.85
CA ARG A 139 16.64 24.31 4.42
C ARG A 139 15.36 23.48 4.37
N GLY A 140 15.29 22.63 3.35
CA GLY A 140 14.39 21.48 3.39
C GLY A 140 14.87 20.47 4.43
N PHE A 141 13.95 19.76 5.08
CA PHE A 141 14.26 18.67 5.99
C PHE A 141 13.30 17.51 5.77
N ASP A 142 13.84 16.30 5.86
CA ASP A 142 13.09 15.06 5.68
C ASP A 142 12.64 14.52 7.02
N VAL A 143 11.38 14.12 7.11
CA VAL A 143 10.78 13.55 8.30
C VAL A 143 10.22 12.19 7.95
N THR A 144 10.87 11.13 8.43
CA THR A 144 10.34 9.77 8.34
C THR A 144 9.46 9.48 9.54
N MET A 145 8.26 8.99 9.26
CA MET A 145 7.18 8.81 10.21
C MET A 145 6.55 7.43 10.03
N THR A 146 5.99 6.86 11.08
CA THR A 146 5.16 5.65 10.98
C THR A 146 3.70 6.04 11.07
N ARG A 147 2.87 5.61 10.12
CA ARG A 147 1.42 5.87 10.11
C ARG A 147 0.76 5.22 11.32
N VAL A 148 -0.08 5.99 12.02
CA VAL A 148 -0.79 5.55 13.22
C VAL A 148 -2.26 5.88 13.12
N VAL A 149 -3.12 4.97 13.60
CA VAL A 149 -4.54 5.26 13.80
C VAL A 149 -4.64 6.21 14.97
N ILE A 150 -5.16 7.42 14.71
CA ILE A 150 -5.57 8.31 15.78
C ILE A 150 -6.96 7.83 16.18
N ASP A 151 -7.03 7.01 17.23
CA ASP A 151 -8.30 6.75 17.90
C ASP A 151 -8.74 8.07 18.53
N ASP A 152 -9.73 8.72 17.92
CA ASP A 152 -10.36 9.94 18.45
C ASP A 152 -10.96 9.69 19.86
N THR A 153 -11.11 8.42 20.24
CA THR A 153 -11.48 7.94 21.58
C THR A 153 -10.46 8.32 22.67
N ALA A 154 -9.24 8.71 22.34
CA ALA A 154 -8.26 9.19 23.33
C ALA A 154 -8.64 10.55 23.95
N GLY A 155 -9.57 11.31 23.34
CA GLY A 155 -10.19 12.48 23.98
C GLY A 155 -11.22 12.13 25.05
N GLN A 156 -11.63 10.85 25.14
CA GLN A 156 -12.69 10.38 26.02
C GLN A 156 -12.36 9.02 26.67
N ARG A 157 -11.10 8.80 27.02
CA ARG A 157 -10.73 7.85 28.08
C ARG A 157 -10.03 8.63 29.16
N MET A 158 -10.83 9.12 30.11
CA MET A 158 -10.31 9.41 31.44
C MET A 158 -9.49 8.19 31.88
N PRO A 159 -8.29 8.38 32.48
CA PRO A 159 -7.60 7.26 33.09
C PRO A 159 -8.59 6.64 34.07
N ALA A 160 -8.89 5.35 33.88
CA ALA A 160 -9.67 4.59 34.84
C ALA A 160 -9.06 4.89 36.20
N GLN A 161 -9.84 5.59 37.04
CA GLN A 161 -9.47 5.81 38.42
C GLN A 161 -9.17 4.41 38.96
N ARG A 162 -7.93 4.22 39.42
CA ARG A 162 -7.53 2.96 40.04
C ARG A 162 -8.60 2.64 41.08
N PRO A 163 -9.14 1.41 41.14
CA PRO A 163 -9.89 1.02 42.32
C PRO A 163 -8.96 1.27 43.51
N PHE A 164 -9.45 2.01 44.48
CA PHE A 164 -8.75 2.25 45.73
C PHE A 164 -8.68 0.91 46.49
N GLU A 165 -7.75 0.03 46.12
CA GLU A 165 -7.43 -1.12 46.96
C GLU A 165 -6.18 -0.80 47.76
N THR A 166 -6.40 -0.36 49.00
CA THR A 166 -5.56 -0.52 50.20
C THR A 166 -6.40 0.04 51.36
N ALA A 167 -6.67 -0.62 52.47
CA ALA A 167 -6.51 -1.98 52.93
C ALA A 167 -7.41 -2.11 54.18
N SER A 168 -7.90 -3.31 54.44
CA SER A 168 -8.34 -3.71 55.77
C SER A 168 -7.17 -3.66 56.75
N ARG A 169 -7.37 -2.98 57.90
CA ARG A 169 -6.74 -3.09 59.23
C ARG A 169 -6.81 -1.70 59.89
N ALA A 170 -7.30 -1.49 61.11
CA ALA A 170 -7.63 -2.38 62.23
C ALA A 170 -8.77 -1.76 63.04
#